data_AF-A0AAN8HZ94-F1
#
_entry.id   AF-A0AAN8HZ94-F1
#
_cell.length_a   1.000
_cell.length_b   1.000
_cell.length_c   1.000
_cell.angle_alpha   90.00
_cell.angle_beta   90.00
_cell.angle_gamma   90.00
#
_symmetry.space_group_name_H-M   'P 1'
#
loop_
_entity.id
_entity.type
_entity.pdbx_description
1 polymer ?
#
loop_
_entity_poly.entity_id
_entity_poly.type
_entity_poly.pdbx_seq_one_letter_code
_entity_poly.pdbx_strand_id
1 'polypeptide(L)'
;MATVAVYCICRLPYDVTQFMIECDACKDWFHGSCVEVDEDDAPDIDIYHCPNCEKNHGKSTVKKKKNWSKHDTGQSTDIKAVQNGSQVFIKELRSRTFPSADDVVVKLSGGQLTMDYLEDGGFNEPLLVLKKEGLGLSVPPPTFYISDVENYVGKNLSSYYSTALC
;
A
#
# COMPACT_ATOMS: atom_id res chain seq x y z
N MET A 1 -26.15 -11.23 -37.58
CA MET A 1 -25.79 -11.61 -36.20
C MET A 1 -24.97 -10.49 -35.60
N ALA A 2 -25.38 -9.94 -34.46
CA ALA A 2 -24.56 -8.95 -33.76
C ALA A 2 -23.40 -9.68 -33.09
N THR A 3 -22.18 -9.45 -33.57
CA THR A 3 -20.97 -9.97 -32.93
C THR A 3 -20.60 -9.03 -31.79
N VAL A 4 -20.57 -9.56 -30.57
CA VAL A 4 -20.10 -8.82 -29.40
C VAL A 4 -18.61 -8.53 -29.59
N ALA A 5 -18.20 -7.27 -29.41
CA ALA A 5 -16.80 -6.87 -29.50
C ALA A 5 -15.99 -7.58 -28.41
N VAL A 6 -14.81 -8.07 -28.77
CA VAL A 6 -13.86 -8.72 -27.86
C VAL A 6 -12.56 -7.95 -27.84
N TYR A 7 -11.92 -7.93 -26.67
CA TYR A 7 -10.73 -7.15 -26.40
C TYR A 7 -9.65 -8.05 -25.80
N CYS A 8 -8.47 -7.46 -25.58
CA CYS A 8 -7.35 -8.06 -24.89
C CYS A 8 -6.78 -9.30 -25.61
N ILE A 9 -5.67 -9.81 -25.09
CA ILE A 9 -5.10 -11.09 -25.53
C ILE A 9 -6.00 -12.29 -25.20
N CYS A 10 -6.90 -12.16 -24.22
CA CYS A 10 -7.82 -13.21 -23.81
C CYS A 10 -9.11 -13.28 -24.66
N ARG A 11 -9.34 -12.31 -25.56
CA ARG A 11 -10.51 -12.26 -26.47
C ARG A 11 -11.85 -12.41 -25.76
N LEU A 12 -11.99 -11.71 -24.64
CA LEU A 12 -13.24 -11.65 -23.88
C LEU A 12 -13.98 -10.32 -24.16
N PRO A 13 -15.31 -10.27 -24.01
CA PRO A 13 -16.07 -9.03 -24.00
C PRO A 13 -15.64 -8.11 -22.85
N TYR A 14 -16.01 -6.83 -22.96
CA TYR A 14 -15.79 -5.85 -21.91
C TYR A 14 -16.54 -6.21 -20.61
N ASP A 15 -15.85 -6.11 -19.47
CA ASP A 15 -16.40 -6.27 -18.12
C ASP A 15 -16.08 -5.00 -17.29
N VAL A 16 -17.12 -4.36 -16.76
CA VAL A 16 -17.01 -3.12 -15.97
C VAL A 16 -16.28 -3.30 -14.64
N THR A 17 -16.15 -4.54 -14.16
CA THR A 17 -15.49 -4.86 -12.89
C THR A 17 -13.99 -5.07 -13.02
N GLN A 18 -13.48 -5.15 -14.26
CA GLN A 18 -12.07 -5.40 -14.53
C GLN A 18 -11.39 -4.12 -15.04
N PHE A 19 -10.31 -3.72 -14.38
CA PHE A 19 -9.47 -2.63 -14.85
C PHE A 19 -8.87 -2.97 -16.23
N MET A 20 -8.95 -2.01 -17.17
CA MET A 20 -8.37 -2.12 -18.51
C MET A 20 -7.57 -0.88 -18.89
N ILE A 21 -6.52 -1.07 -19.70
CA ILE A 21 -5.66 -0.03 -20.26
C ILE A 21 -5.60 -0.13 -21.79
N GLU A 22 -5.62 1.01 -22.48
CA GLU A 22 -5.57 1.08 -23.96
C GLU A 22 -4.11 1.14 -24.45
N CYS A 23 -3.77 0.33 -25.45
CA CYS A 23 -2.45 0.40 -26.11
C CYS A 23 -2.40 1.54 -27.13
N ASP A 24 -1.42 2.43 -27.00
CA ASP A 24 -1.24 3.58 -27.88
C ASP A 24 -0.92 3.22 -29.33
N ALA A 25 -0.32 2.05 -29.56
CA ALA A 25 0.08 1.60 -30.88
C ALA A 25 -1.05 0.88 -31.65
N CYS A 26 -1.72 -0.08 -31.02
CA CYS A 26 -2.75 -0.89 -31.70
C CYS A 26 -4.20 -0.47 -31.39
N LYS A 27 -4.40 0.45 -30.44
CA LYS A 27 -5.73 0.96 -30.02
C LYS A 27 -6.69 -0.12 -29.53
N ASP A 28 -6.14 -1.26 -29.10
CA ASP A 28 -6.89 -2.34 -28.42
C ASP A 28 -6.78 -2.16 -26.90
N TRP A 29 -7.74 -2.71 -26.16
CA TRP A 29 -7.85 -2.61 -24.71
C TRP A 29 -7.40 -3.91 -24.04
N PHE A 30 -6.67 -3.81 -22.92
CA PHE A 30 -6.08 -4.96 -22.23
C PHE A 30 -6.45 -4.94 -20.76
N HIS A 31 -6.90 -6.07 -20.22
CA HIS A 31 -7.07 -6.21 -18.77
C HIS A 31 -5.72 -6.06 -18.07
N GLY A 32 -5.64 -5.23 -17.04
CA GLY A 32 -4.40 -5.03 -16.28
C GLY A 32 -3.77 -6.35 -15.82
N SER A 33 -4.61 -7.26 -15.31
CA SER A 33 -4.20 -8.62 -14.91
C SER A 33 -3.67 -9.52 -16.03
N CYS A 34 -4.09 -9.30 -17.29
CA CYS A 34 -3.57 -10.06 -18.44
C CYS A 34 -2.20 -9.56 -18.92
N VAL A 35 -1.82 -8.35 -18.54
CA VAL A 35 -0.61 -7.66 -19.04
C VAL A 35 0.28 -7.12 -17.93
N GLU A 36 0.05 -7.56 -16.68
CA GLU A 36 0.83 -7.20 -15.49
C GLU A 36 0.90 -5.68 -15.26
N VAL A 37 -0.24 -5.00 -15.41
CA VAL A 37 -0.41 -3.57 -15.08
C VAL A 37 -1.43 -3.46 -13.96
N ASP A 38 -0.98 -2.98 -12.80
CA ASP A 38 -1.85 -2.70 -11.67
C ASP A 38 -2.62 -1.39 -11.88
N GLU A 39 -3.85 -1.33 -11.36
CA GLU A 39 -4.71 -0.15 -11.48
C GLU A 39 -4.08 1.10 -10.82
N ASP A 40 -3.32 0.90 -9.74
CA ASP A 40 -2.60 1.96 -9.01
C ASP A 40 -1.43 2.55 -9.82
N ASP A 41 -0.83 1.77 -10.71
CA ASP A 41 0.30 2.20 -11.56
C ASP A 41 -0.17 2.89 -12.84
N ALA A 42 -1.38 2.57 -13.31
CA ALA A 42 -1.92 3.09 -14.56
C ALA A 42 -1.92 4.63 -14.67
N PRO A 43 -2.23 5.41 -13.61
CA PRO A 43 -2.13 6.86 -13.65
C PRO A 43 -0.72 7.40 -13.94
N ASP A 44 0.32 6.64 -13.59
CA ASP A 44 1.72 7.00 -13.80
C ASP A 44 2.21 6.59 -15.22
N ILE A 45 1.48 5.78 -15.97
CA ILE A 45 1.80 5.44 -17.36
C ILE A 45 1.38 6.60 -18.29
N ASP A 46 2.31 7.04 -19.14
CA ASP A 46 2.08 8.10 -20.14
C ASP A 46 1.66 7.52 -21.48
N ILE A 47 2.41 6.52 -21.96
CA ILE A 47 2.15 5.80 -23.21
C ILE A 47 2.22 4.32 -22.87
N TYR A 48 1.12 3.60 -23.10
CA TYR A 48 1.09 2.16 -22.89
C TYR A 48 1.28 1.42 -24.21
N HIS A 49 2.26 0.50 -24.25
CA HIS A 49 2.42 -0.45 -25.33
C HIS A 49 2.20 -1.88 -24.80
N CYS A 50 1.26 -2.60 -25.40
CA CYS A 50 1.01 -3.99 -25.05
C CYS A 50 2.21 -4.90 -25.42
N PRO A 51 2.30 -6.13 -24.87
CA PRO A 51 3.45 -7.02 -25.10
C PRO A 51 3.77 -7.31 -26.57
N ASN A 52 2.77 -7.24 -27.45
CA ASN A 52 2.97 -7.40 -28.89
C ASN A 52 3.55 -6.14 -29.55
N CYS A 53 3.10 -4.96 -29.14
CA CYS A 53 3.53 -3.69 -29.69
C CYS A 53 4.89 -3.24 -29.15
N GLU A 54 5.27 -3.68 -27.95
CA GLU A 54 6.58 -3.36 -27.34
C GLU A 54 7.76 -3.65 -28.28
N LYS A 55 7.68 -4.75 -29.04
CA LYS A 55 8.73 -5.19 -29.96
C LYS A 55 9.04 -4.18 -31.08
N ASN A 56 8.02 -3.44 -31.52
CA ASN A 56 8.11 -2.53 -32.67
C ASN A 56 8.06 -1.05 -32.27
N HIS A 57 7.42 -0.73 -31.14
CA HIS A 57 7.21 0.64 -30.67
C HIS A 57 7.99 0.97 -29.39
N GLY A 58 8.72 0.00 -28.83
CA GLY A 58 9.45 0.14 -27.57
C GLY A 58 8.55 -0.04 -26.34
N LYS A 59 9.17 -0.04 -25.16
CA LYS A 59 8.47 -0.17 -23.87
C LYS A 59 7.51 0.98 -23.60
N SER A 60 6.50 0.73 -22.78
CA SER A 60 5.64 1.76 -22.21
C SER A 60 6.47 2.85 -21.52
N THR A 61 6.04 4.10 -21.65
CA THR A 61 6.70 5.24 -20.99
C THR A 61 5.87 5.70 -19.81
N VAL A 62 6.53 6.05 -18.71
CA VAL A 62 5.88 6.66 -17.54
C VAL A 62 5.83 8.17 -17.69
N LYS A 63 4.81 8.81 -17.13
CA LYS A 63 4.71 10.26 -17.08
C LYS A 63 5.95 10.75 -16.39
N LYS A 64 6.61 11.74 -16.98
CA LYS A 64 7.64 12.50 -16.26
C LYS A 64 6.94 13.12 -15.07
N LYS A 65 7.06 12.51 -13.89
CA LYS A 65 6.60 13.08 -12.63
C LYS A 65 7.14 14.50 -12.60
N LYS A 66 6.26 15.49 -12.81
CA LYS A 66 6.56 16.90 -12.53
C LYS A 66 6.65 17.00 -11.03
N ASN A 67 7.72 16.47 -10.43
CA ASN A 67 8.11 16.57 -9.04
C ASN A 67 6.91 16.70 -8.09
N TRP A 68 5.93 15.79 -8.20
CA TRP A 68 4.84 15.72 -7.23
C TRP A 68 5.32 14.77 -6.14
N SER A 69 6.03 15.41 -5.22
CA SER A 69 6.70 15.00 -3.99
C SER A 69 6.21 13.71 -3.29
N LYS A 70 6.49 12.53 -3.84
CA LYS A 70 6.75 11.32 -3.02
C LYS A 70 8.25 11.10 -2.75
N HIS A 71 9.12 11.78 -3.51
CA HIS A 71 10.57 11.80 -3.31
C HIS A 71 11.07 13.25 -3.26
N ASP A 72 10.63 14.02 -2.26
CA ASP A 72 11.42 15.19 -1.89
C ASP A 72 12.62 14.68 -1.09
N THR A 73 13.78 14.63 -1.74
CA THR A 73 15.07 14.27 -1.14
C THR A 73 15.78 15.50 -0.57
N GLY A 74 15.13 16.68 -0.57
CA GLY A 74 15.70 17.94 -0.08
C GLY A 74 16.69 18.61 -1.05
N GLN A 75 16.65 18.27 -2.34
CA GLN A 75 17.57 18.80 -3.37
C GLN A 75 17.01 19.97 -4.19
N SER A 76 15.78 20.40 -3.93
CA SER A 76 15.18 21.55 -4.64
C SER A 76 15.53 22.87 -3.96
N THR A 77 15.87 23.89 -4.76
CA THR A 77 16.17 25.26 -4.30
C THR A 77 14.91 26.08 -3.97
N ASP A 78 13.72 25.55 -4.25
CA ASP A 78 12.45 26.21 -3.95
C ASP A 78 11.98 25.86 -2.53
N ILE A 79 11.68 26.88 -1.71
CA ILE A 79 11.10 26.69 -0.39
C ILE A 79 9.66 26.21 -0.55
N LYS A 80 9.44 24.90 -0.45
CA LYS A 80 8.12 24.27 -0.41
C LYS A 80 7.90 23.63 0.95
N ALA A 81 6.64 23.57 1.39
CA ALA A 81 6.28 22.88 2.62
C ALA A 81 6.55 21.37 2.47
N VAL A 82 7.27 20.82 3.44
CA VAL A 82 7.58 19.39 3.53
C VAL A 82 6.27 18.60 3.65
N GLN A 83 6.09 17.60 2.77
CA GLN A 83 4.88 16.77 2.75
C GLN A 83 4.98 15.62 3.75
N ASN A 84 3.89 15.34 4.47
CA ASN A 84 3.78 14.19 5.36
C ASN A 84 4.11 12.89 4.61
N GLY A 85 4.93 12.03 5.22
CA GLY A 85 5.39 10.77 4.62
C GLY A 85 6.59 10.89 3.67
N SER A 86 7.02 12.10 3.29
CA SER A 86 8.24 12.28 2.50
C SER A 86 9.50 11.85 3.27
N GLN A 87 10.59 11.53 2.56
CA GLN A 87 11.87 11.16 3.21
C GLN A 87 12.41 12.29 4.11
N VAL A 88 12.25 13.54 3.68
CA VAL A 88 12.58 14.73 4.49
C VAL A 88 11.71 14.78 5.74
N PHE A 89 10.38 14.61 5.61
CA PHE A 89 9.47 14.55 6.77
C PHE A 89 9.88 13.47 7.77
N ILE A 90 10.17 12.26 7.31
CA ILE A 90 10.56 11.14 8.19
C ILE A 90 11.88 11.44 8.90
N LYS A 91 12.86 12.02 8.20
CA LYS A 91 14.13 12.44 8.80
C LYS A 91 13.93 13.52 9.87
N GLU A 92 13.14 14.54 9.55
CA GLU A 92 12.79 15.59 10.50
C GLU A 92 12.05 15.01 11.71
N LEU A 93 11.03 14.18 11.49
CA LEU A 93 10.24 13.57 12.55
C LEU A 93 11.11 12.75 13.51
N ARG A 94 12.06 11.96 13.00
CA ARG A 94 13.02 11.19 13.83
C ARG A 94 13.95 12.07 14.66
N SER A 95 14.20 13.30 14.21
CA SER A 95 15.06 14.25 14.93
C SER A 95 14.30 15.14 15.92
N ARG A 96 12.97 15.10 15.92
CA ARG A 96 12.16 15.88 16.85
C ARG A 96 12.26 15.31 18.27
N THR A 97 12.18 16.19 19.24
CA THR A 97 12.04 15.85 20.65
C THR A 97 10.57 15.82 21.04
N PHE A 98 10.15 14.74 21.70
CA PHE A 98 8.80 14.57 22.24
C PHE A 98 8.89 14.27 23.74
N PRO A 99 7.90 14.69 24.56
CA PRO A 99 7.74 14.16 25.91
C PRO A 99 7.67 12.63 25.89
N SER A 100 8.15 12.00 26.95
CA SER A 100 8.11 10.54 27.04
C SER A 100 6.66 10.08 27.16
N ALA A 101 6.30 8.99 26.46
CA ALA A 101 5.02 8.34 26.68
C ALA A 101 4.92 7.76 28.11
N ASP A 102 6.05 7.51 28.78
CA ASP A 102 6.08 7.01 30.16
C ASP A 102 5.34 7.90 31.17
N ASP A 103 5.14 9.19 30.84
CA ASP A 103 4.43 10.14 31.69
C ASP A 103 2.90 10.00 31.61
N VAL A 104 2.38 9.30 30.60
CA VAL A 104 0.93 9.16 30.34
C VAL A 104 0.47 7.71 30.24
N VAL A 105 1.36 6.76 29.93
CA VAL A 105 0.97 5.35 29.80
C VAL A 105 0.86 4.65 31.15
N VAL A 106 -0.21 3.88 31.33
CA VAL A 106 -0.35 2.99 32.48
C VAL A 106 0.20 1.61 32.11
N LYS A 107 1.23 1.17 32.85
CA LYS A 107 1.93 -0.10 32.58
C LYS A 107 1.29 -1.23 33.39
N LEU A 108 0.85 -2.28 32.70
CA LEU A 108 0.20 -3.44 33.32
C LEU A 108 0.85 -4.75 32.83
N SER A 109 0.77 -5.79 33.65
CA SER A 109 0.91 -7.17 33.16
C SER A 109 -0.43 -7.65 32.57
N GLY A 110 -0.41 -8.66 31.69
CA GLY A 110 -1.64 -9.14 31.08
C GLY A 110 -2.67 -9.64 32.09
N GLY A 111 -2.23 -10.26 33.19
CA GLY A 111 -3.13 -10.71 34.26
C GLY A 111 -3.79 -9.60 35.09
N GLN A 112 -3.26 -8.37 35.03
CA GLN A 112 -3.86 -7.20 35.69
C GLN A 112 -4.92 -6.52 34.80
N LEU A 113 -4.88 -6.74 33.48
CA LEU A 113 -5.83 -6.14 32.55
C LEU A 113 -7.13 -6.94 32.55
N THR A 114 -8.00 -6.67 33.51
CA THR A 114 -9.31 -7.31 33.69
C THR A 114 -10.44 -6.30 33.56
N MET A 115 -11.69 -6.77 33.42
CA MET A 115 -12.86 -5.87 33.44
C MET A 115 -12.96 -5.13 34.77
N ASP A 116 -12.81 -5.82 35.91
CA ASP A 116 -12.80 -5.20 37.23
C ASP A 116 -11.80 -4.04 37.32
N TYR A 117 -10.58 -4.23 36.80
CA TYR A 117 -9.56 -3.17 36.76
C TYR A 117 -10.03 -1.95 35.94
N LEU A 118 -10.65 -2.17 34.78
CA LEU A 118 -11.12 -1.10 33.89
C LEU A 118 -12.36 -0.39 34.44
N GLU A 119 -13.25 -1.12 35.12
CA GLU A 119 -14.45 -0.55 35.74
C GLU A 119 -14.08 0.29 36.98
N ASP A 120 -13.13 -0.17 37.79
CA ASP A 120 -12.67 0.54 38.98
C ASP A 120 -11.77 1.74 38.63
N GLY A 121 -10.87 1.59 37.66
CA GLY A 121 -9.86 2.59 37.29
C GLY A 121 -10.25 3.50 36.11
N GLY A 122 -11.29 3.14 35.36
CA GLY A 122 -11.62 3.73 34.08
C GLY A 122 -10.62 3.35 32.96
N PHE A 123 -10.95 3.71 31.72
CA PHE A 123 -10.09 3.50 30.56
C PHE A 123 -9.89 4.79 29.76
N ASN A 124 -9.20 5.75 30.39
CA ASN A 124 -8.99 7.09 29.83
C ASN A 124 -7.54 7.37 29.43
N GLU A 125 -6.60 6.51 29.84
CA GLU A 125 -5.18 6.63 29.52
C GLU A 125 -4.71 5.42 28.69
N PRO A 126 -3.69 5.58 27.82
CA PRO A 126 -3.18 4.45 27.04
C PRO A 126 -2.54 3.39 27.95
N LEU A 127 -2.93 2.14 27.76
CA LEU A 127 -2.39 1.00 28.51
C LEU A 127 -1.23 0.36 27.76
N LEU A 128 -0.10 0.15 28.43
CA LEU A 128 1.07 -0.53 27.87
C LEU A 128 1.31 -1.86 28.59
N VAL A 129 1.14 -2.96 27.85
CA VAL A 129 1.43 -4.31 28.33
C VAL A 129 2.62 -4.86 27.55
N LEU A 130 3.77 -5.00 28.23
CA LEU A 130 5.04 -5.37 27.60
C LEU A 130 5.14 -6.85 27.19
N LYS A 131 4.25 -7.68 27.75
CA LYS A 131 4.31 -9.14 27.69
C LYS A 131 2.91 -9.68 27.42
N LYS A 132 2.76 -10.49 26.38
CA LYS A 132 1.44 -10.99 25.97
C LYS A 132 0.81 -11.97 26.97
N GLU A 133 1.61 -12.52 27.88
CA GLU A 133 1.17 -13.48 28.88
C GLU A 133 0.07 -12.87 29.76
N GLY A 134 -1.05 -13.60 29.87
CA GLY A 134 -2.24 -13.15 30.61
C GLY A 134 -3.24 -12.33 29.79
N LEU A 135 -2.92 -11.91 28.56
CA LEU A 135 -3.85 -11.14 27.71
C LEU A 135 -4.89 -12.01 26.98
N GLY A 136 -4.72 -13.33 26.96
CA GLY A 136 -5.53 -14.22 26.10
C GLY A 136 -5.27 -14.01 24.59
N LEU A 137 -4.26 -13.24 24.21
CA LEU A 137 -3.93 -12.95 22.82
C LEU A 137 -3.23 -14.15 22.14
N SER A 138 -3.85 -14.65 21.07
CA SER A 138 -3.26 -15.68 20.20
C SER A 138 -2.68 -15.02 18.95
N VAL A 139 -1.35 -15.01 18.84
CA VAL A 139 -0.62 -14.44 17.70
C VAL A 139 0.30 -15.49 17.07
N PRO A 140 0.60 -15.38 15.76
CA PRO A 140 1.59 -16.22 15.11
C PRO A 140 2.96 -16.17 15.81
N PRO A 141 3.82 -17.18 15.61
CA PRO A 141 5.17 -17.17 16.16
C PRO A 141 6.00 -16.01 15.61
N PRO A 142 7.08 -15.56 16.30
CA PRO A 142 7.97 -14.50 15.80
C PRO A 142 8.67 -14.81 14.47
N THR A 143 8.61 -16.07 14.02
CA THR A 143 9.11 -16.54 12.72
C THR A 143 8.08 -16.45 11.61
N PHE A 144 6.92 -15.82 11.86
CA PHE A 144 5.88 -15.61 10.87
C PHE A 144 6.19 -14.35 10.05
N TYR A 145 6.39 -14.51 8.75
CA TYR A 145 6.81 -13.44 7.84
C TYR A 145 5.69 -13.03 6.88
N ILE A 146 5.93 -11.96 6.11
CA ILE A 146 4.99 -11.46 5.10
C ILE A 146 4.61 -12.57 4.10
N SER A 147 5.56 -13.44 3.71
CA SER A 147 5.28 -14.59 2.85
C SER A 147 4.24 -15.54 3.42
N ASP A 148 4.21 -15.72 4.75
CA ASP A 148 3.19 -16.55 5.39
C ASP A 148 1.83 -15.86 5.29
N VAL A 149 1.75 -14.55 5.49
CA VAL A 149 0.50 -13.78 5.25
C VAL A 149 -0.01 -14.04 3.84
N GLU A 150 0.85 -13.95 2.82
CA GLU A 150 0.45 -14.22 1.43
C GLU A 150 -0.06 -15.65 1.23
N ASN A 151 0.55 -16.63 1.90
CA ASN A 151 0.13 -18.03 1.82
C ASN A 151 -1.21 -18.27 2.52
N TYR A 152 -1.48 -17.58 3.63
CA TYR A 152 -2.73 -17.72 4.40
C TYR A 152 -3.90 -16.93 3.79
N VAL A 153 -3.64 -15.73 3.29
CA VAL A 153 -4.68 -14.82 2.75
C VAL A 153 -4.88 -15.01 1.24
N GLY A 154 -3.81 -15.38 0.52
CA GLY A 154 -3.80 -15.53 -0.93
C GLY A 154 -3.16 -14.33 -1.65
N LYS A 155 -2.37 -14.62 -2.68
CA LYS A 155 -1.60 -13.62 -3.45
C LYS A 155 -2.45 -12.49 -4.05
N ASN A 156 -3.68 -12.78 -4.46
CA ASN A 156 -4.59 -11.81 -5.09
C ASN A 156 -5.16 -10.77 -4.11
N LEU A 157 -4.96 -10.95 -2.80
CA LEU A 157 -5.31 -9.96 -1.77
C LEU A 157 -4.07 -9.26 -1.20
N SER A 158 -2.86 -9.81 -1.38
CA SER A 158 -1.60 -9.22 -0.88
C SER A 158 -1.18 -7.97 -1.65
N SER A 159 -1.38 -7.94 -2.98
CA SER A 159 -1.04 -6.78 -3.81
C SER A 159 -1.80 -5.51 -3.41
N TYR A 160 -3.04 -5.64 -2.89
CA TYR A 160 -3.83 -4.51 -2.40
C TYR A 160 -3.33 -3.90 -1.07
N TYR A 161 -2.55 -4.63 -0.28
CA TYR A 161 -2.08 -4.15 1.04
C TYR A 161 -0.58 -3.80 1.07
N SER A 162 0.20 -4.21 0.08
CA SER A 162 1.62 -3.85 0.00
C SER A 162 1.83 -2.35 -0.28
N THR A 163 0.89 -1.70 -0.99
CA THR A 163 0.92 -0.25 -1.27
C THR A 163 0.37 0.62 -0.14
N ALA A 164 -0.29 0.03 0.87
CA ALA A 164 -0.89 0.77 1.99
C ALA A 164 0.05 0.96 3.20
N LEU A 165 1.23 0.35 3.20
CA LEU A 165 2.18 0.37 4.33
C LEU A 165 3.52 1.08 4.02
N CYS A 166 3.60 1.87 2.96
CA CYS A 166 4.75 2.73 2.65
C CYS A 166 4.42 4.22 2.70
#